data_AF-A0A9R1ECJ3-F1
#
_entry.id   AF-A0A9R1ECJ3-F1
#
_cell.length_a   1.000
_cell.length_b   1.000
_cell.length_c   1.000
_cell.angle_alpha   90.00
_cell.angle_beta   90.00
_cell.angle_gamma   90.00
#
_symmetry.space_group_name_H-M   'P 1'
#
loop_
_entity.id
_entity.type
_entity.pdbx_description
1 polymer ?
#
loop_
_entity_poly.entity_id
_entity_poly.type
_entity_poly.pdbx_seq_one_letter_code
_entity_poly.pdbx_strand_id
1 'polypeptide(L)'
;MAIPYRITGGHSRRSPLPLPTARAILAAVITGAVLSILCILSFTHSFSYLGFQPRSVDKRESSRKYLYWGARIDCPGKHCSSCAGLGHQESSLRCALEEALFLDRIFVMPSRMCLSSVHNTKGIIDSSNATSNPRWETSYCAMESLYDIDLISKTVPVVLDNPRSWYGIVSRSTKLGEGDVAHVQGVSRDELKFNPLYSDALLVNRTASPLAWFMECKDRTKRTSVMLPYTFLPTMPARKLRVAARKIKEILGEYDAIHVRRGDLLKNRKDRFGVERSLHPHLDRDTRPEFIKRRIAKWIPKGRTLFIASNERTPGFFSPLSDRYKLAYSSNFSSILEPIIENNYQLFMVERLIMQGAKTFVKTMKELDSDLALCDDPKKNTKVWEVPVYTR
;
A
#
# COMPACT_ATOMS: atom_id res chain seq x y z
N MET A 1 -40.75 -17.78 68.87
CA MET A 1 -42.03 -18.54 68.78
C MET A 1 -43.13 -17.63 68.23
N ALA A 2 -44.20 -18.23 67.72
CA ALA A 2 -45.54 -17.63 67.51
C ALA A 2 -45.74 -16.55 66.42
N ILE A 3 -46.31 -17.01 65.30
CA ILE A 3 -47.33 -16.37 64.44
C ILE A 3 -48.62 -16.27 65.30
N PRO A 4 -49.53 -15.25 65.23
CA PRO A 4 -50.32 -14.77 64.05
C PRO A 4 -50.57 -13.22 64.06
N TYR A 5 -51.56 -12.56 63.39
CA TYR A 5 -52.77 -12.97 62.65
C TYR A 5 -53.32 -11.90 61.65
N ARG A 6 -54.13 -12.37 60.69
CA ARG A 6 -55.28 -11.74 59.97
C ARG A 6 -55.08 -10.81 58.77
N ILE A 7 -55.87 -11.14 57.74
CA ILE A 7 -56.11 -10.40 56.49
C ILE A 7 -57.42 -9.61 56.62
N THR A 8 -57.41 -8.35 56.19
CA THR A 8 -58.49 -7.67 55.44
C THR A 8 -57.80 -6.74 54.41
N GLY A 9 -58.32 -6.42 53.24
CA GLY A 9 -59.64 -6.68 52.67
C GLY A 9 -60.05 -5.52 51.76
N GLY A 10 -59.20 -5.12 50.81
CA GLY A 10 -59.37 -3.91 50.01
C GLY A 10 -59.80 -4.18 48.57
N HIS A 11 -61.06 -3.86 48.24
CA HIS A 11 -61.55 -3.80 46.86
C HIS A 11 -61.22 -2.44 46.23
N SER A 12 -60.59 -2.43 45.06
CA SER A 12 -60.61 -1.29 44.14
C SER A 12 -60.91 -1.78 42.72
N ARG A 13 -62.13 -1.48 42.24
CA ARG A 13 -62.52 -1.77 40.85
C ARG A 13 -61.72 -0.84 39.91
N ARG A 14 -60.95 -1.40 38.99
CA ARG A 14 -60.53 -0.70 37.77
C ARG A 14 -61.30 -1.26 36.58
N SER A 15 -62.07 -0.41 35.92
CA SER A 15 -62.76 -0.71 34.67
C SER A 15 -61.74 -0.94 33.55
N PRO A 16 -61.91 -1.94 32.66
CA PRO A 16 -61.05 -2.09 31.50
C PRO A 16 -61.34 -0.97 30.48
N LEU A 17 -60.26 -0.41 29.91
CA LEU A 17 -60.34 0.48 28.75
C LEU A 17 -60.81 -0.30 27.51
N PRO A 18 -61.60 0.30 26.61
CA PRO A 18 -62.06 -0.37 25.40
C PRO A 18 -60.89 -0.64 24.44
N LEU A 19 -60.82 -1.88 23.94
CA LEU A 19 -59.87 -2.26 22.89
C LEU A 19 -60.18 -1.50 21.58
N PRO A 20 -59.18 -0.97 20.87
CA PRO A 20 -59.40 -0.30 19.60
C PRO A 20 -59.93 -1.28 18.56
N THR A 21 -60.91 -0.85 17.77
CA THR A 21 -61.50 -1.70 16.72
C THR A 21 -60.46 -2.03 15.64
N ALA A 22 -60.60 -3.18 14.97
CA ALA A 22 -59.65 -3.63 13.95
C ALA A 22 -59.42 -2.61 12.82
N ARG A 23 -60.40 -1.75 12.53
CA ARG A 23 -60.28 -0.63 11.57
C ARG A 23 -59.28 0.44 12.02
N ALA A 24 -59.18 0.74 13.31
CA ALA A 24 -58.21 1.70 13.84
C ALA A 24 -56.77 1.16 13.77
N ILE A 25 -56.59 -0.14 14.03
CA ILE A 25 -55.29 -0.82 13.90
C ILE A 25 -54.85 -0.84 12.43
N LEU A 26 -55.76 -1.20 11.51
CA LEU A 26 -55.47 -1.20 10.07
C LEU A 26 -55.11 0.21 9.56
N ALA A 27 -55.84 1.24 10.00
CA ALA A 27 -55.53 2.63 9.64
C ALA A 27 -54.13 3.05 10.09
N ALA A 28 -53.73 2.71 11.33
CA ALA A 28 -52.40 3.03 11.87
C ALA A 28 -51.25 2.31 11.13
N VAL A 29 -51.47 1.06 10.70
CA VAL A 29 -50.50 0.31 9.88
C VAL A 29 -50.35 0.96 8.50
N ILE A 30 -51.45 1.40 7.88
CA ILE A 30 -51.42 2.06 6.57
C ILE A 30 -50.71 3.42 6.65
N THR A 31 -50.99 4.27 7.65
CA THR A 31 -50.25 5.54 7.81
C THR A 31 -48.77 5.31 8.12
N GLY A 32 -48.42 4.30 8.94
CA GLY A 32 -47.02 3.92 9.20
C GLY A 32 -46.26 3.46 7.95
N ALA A 33 -46.92 2.69 7.07
CA ALA A 33 -46.36 2.26 5.79
C ALA A 33 -46.18 3.43 4.81
N VAL A 34 -47.19 4.32 4.69
CA VAL A 34 -47.14 5.50 3.82
C VAL A 34 -46.06 6.49 4.30
N LEU A 35 -45.93 6.71 5.61
CA LEU A 35 -44.83 7.52 6.18
C LEU A 35 -43.45 6.92 5.92
N SER A 36 -43.29 5.60 6.05
CA SER A 36 -42.03 4.92 5.67
C SER A 36 -41.69 5.12 4.20
N ILE A 37 -42.66 4.97 3.29
CA ILE A 37 -42.47 5.15 1.85
C ILE A 37 -42.11 6.61 1.52
N LEU A 38 -42.81 7.59 2.13
CA LEU A 38 -42.51 9.01 1.96
C LEU A 38 -41.12 9.37 2.50
N CYS A 39 -40.69 8.81 3.63
CA CYS A 39 -39.33 8.97 4.16
C CYS A 39 -38.27 8.41 3.21
N ILE A 40 -38.49 7.22 2.63
CA ILE A 40 -37.57 6.62 1.65
C ILE A 40 -37.47 7.47 0.38
N LEU A 41 -38.60 7.94 -0.16
CA LEU A 41 -38.63 8.82 -1.34
C LEU A 41 -38.01 10.20 -1.09
N SER A 42 -38.16 10.73 0.13
CA SER A 42 -37.51 11.99 0.54
C SER A 42 -35.98 11.82 0.65
N PHE A 43 -35.52 10.64 1.11
CA PHE A 43 -34.10 10.30 1.16
C PHE A 43 -33.47 10.19 -0.24
N THR A 44 -34.17 9.60 -1.22
CA THR A 44 -33.64 9.50 -2.60
C THR A 44 -33.50 10.86 -3.28
N HIS A 45 -34.41 11.81 -3.03
CA HIS A 45 -34.26 13.18 -3.52
C HIS A 45 -33.05 13.90 -2.90
N SER A 46 -32.77 13.68 -1.61
CA SER A 46 -31.68 14.34 -0.89
C SER A 46 -30.29 13.94 -1.39
N PHE A 47 -30.12 12.71 -1.90
CA PHE A 47 -28.84 12.29 -2.52
C PHE A 47 -28.50 13.03 -3.82
N SER A 48 -29.50 13.53 -4.54
CA SER A 48 -29.28 14.26 -5.81
C SER A 48 -28.64 15.64 -5.58
N TYR A 49 -28.90 16.27 -4.42
CA TYR A 49 -28.32 17.56 -4.03
C TYR A 49 -26.86 17.47 -3.53
N LEU A 50 -26.39 16.27 -3.17
CA LEU A 50 -25.01 16.02 -2.68
C LEU A 50 -23.99 15.78 -3.82
N GLY A 51 -24.33 16.13 -5.06
CA GLY A 51 -23.43 15.99 -6.21
C GLY A 51 -23.20 14.54 -6.68
N PHE A 52 -24.01 13.58 -6.20
CA PHE A 52 -23.96 12.19 -6.64
C PHE A 52 -24.60 12.02 -8.03
N GLN A 53 -23.86 12.37 -9.07
CA GLN A 53 -24.04 11.79 -10.39
C GLN A 53 -23.63 10.31 -10.32
N PRO A 54 -24.52 9.34 -10.63
CA PRO A 54 -24.08 7.99 -10.92
C PRO A 54 -23.15 8.05 -12.13
N ARG A 55 -21.88 7.64 -11.99
CA ARG A 55 -20.99 7.47 -13.17
C ARG A 55 -21.75 6.56 -14.14
N SER A 56 -21.89 7.01 -15.39
CA SER A 56 -22.42 6.21 -16.49
C SER A 56 -21.69 4.86 -16.53
N VAL A 57 -22.37 3.80 -16.11
CA VAL A 57 -21.85 2.44 -16.14
C VAL A 57 -21.64 2.06 -17.60
N ASP A 58 -20.38 1.90 -17.99
CA ASP A 58 -20.03 1.47 -19.35
C ASP A 58 -20.69 0.10 -19.60
N LYS A 59 -21.25 -0.14 -20.79
CA LYS A 59 -21.83 -1.45 -21.14
C LYS A 59 -20.78 -2.58 -21.07
N ARG A 60 -19.49 -2.26 -21.15
CA ARG A 60 -18.39 -3.20 -20.86
C ARG A 60 -18.28 -3.62 -19.39
N GLU A 61 -18.89 -2.90 -18.46
CA GLU A 61 -18.79 -3.13 -17.02
C GLU A 61 -19.84 -4.12 -16.50
N SER A 62 -20.90 -4.43 -17.25
CA SER A 62 -21.95 -5.37 -16.82
C SER A 62 -21.57 -6.85 -16.99
N SER A 63 -20.67 -7.18 -17.93
CA SER A 63 -20.20 -8.55 -18.18
C SER A 63 -18.85 -8.86 -17.50
N ARG A 64 -18.30 -7.91 -16.73
CA ARG A 64 -16.96 -8.04 -16.17
C ARG A 64 -16.95 -8.91 -14.91
N LYS A 65 -16.12 -9.94 -14.97
CA LYS A 65 -15.83 -10.87 -13.87
C LYS A 65 -14.69 -10.31 -12.98
N TYR A 66 -14.60 -10.79 -11.76
CA TYR A 66 -13.75 -10.27 -10.69
C TYR A 66 -12.69 -11.30 -10.25
N LEU A 67 -11.55 -10.80 -9.78
CA LEU A 67 -10.50 -11.57 -9.10
C LEU A 67 -10.21 -10.93 -7.74
N TYR A 68 -10.37 -11.69 -6.66
CA TYR A 68 -10.05 -11.27 -5.30
C TYR A 68 -8.94 -12.16 -4.74
N TRP A 69 -7.92 -11.54 -4.12
CA TRP A 69 -6.75 -12.23 -3.55
C TRP A 69 -6.79 -12.31 -2.01
N GLY A 70 -7.90 -11.92 -1.39
CA GLY A 70 -7.97 -11.71 0.06
C GLY A 70 -7.51 -10.31 0.49
N ALA A 71 -7.78 -9.94 1.74
CA ALA A 71 -7.47 -8.62 2.32
C ALA A 71 -5.96 -8.35 2.57
N ARG A 72 -5.07 -9.27 2.17
CA ARG A 72 -3.60 -9.15 2.32
C ARG A 72 -2.89 -9.68 1.09
N ILE A 73 -2.20 -8.78 0.39
CA ILE A 73 -1.57 -9.06 -0.90
C ILE A 73 -0.28 -9.88 -0.82
N ASP A 74 0.34 -9.94 0.37
CA ASP A 74 1.59 -10.63 0.66
C ASP A 74 1.41 -12.06 1.17
N CYS A 75 0.20 -12.47 1.54
CA CYS A 75 -0.15 -13.88 1.70
C CYS A 75 -0.47 -14.44 0.31
N PRO A 76 0.44 -15.28 -0.22
CA PRO A 76 0.88 -16.53 0.38
C PRO A 76 2.41 -16.61 0.51
N GLY A 77 3.06 -15.45 0.44
CA GLY A 77 4.50 -15.34 0.50
C GLY A 77 5.00 -15.57 1.91
N LYS A 78 6.15 -14.97 2.22
CA LYS A 78 6.81 -15.16 3.51
C LYS A 78 6.16 -14.38 4.67
N HIS A 79 5.03 -13.71 4.42
CA HIS A 79 4.50 -12.62 5.24
C HIS A 79 2.96 -12.71 5.45
N CYS A 80 2.39 -13.91 5.59
CA CYS A 80 0.98 -14.04 5.99
C CYS A 80 0.71 -13.54 7.42
N SER A 81 1.68 -13.71 8.34
CA SER A 81 1.57 -13.38 9.77
C SER A 81 2.26 -12.09 10.21
N SER A 82 2.93 -11.37 9.29
CA SER A 82 3.70 -10.15 9.59
C SER A 82 3.66 -9.20 8.40
N CYS A 83 3.61 -7.88 8.63
CA CYS A 83 3.71 -6.94 7.52
C CYS A 83 5.13 -6.84 6.97
N ALA A 84 5.28 -6.86 5.64
CA ALA A 84 6.55 -6.60 4.96
C ALA A 84 6.81 -5.09 4.74
N GLY A 85 8.02 -4.74 4.29
CA GLY A 85 8.33 -3.38 3.82
C GLY A 85 7.79 -3.13 2.39
N LEU A 86 7.58 -1.85 2.03
CA LEU A 86 6.89 -1.42 0.79
C LEU A 86 7.37 -2.14 -0.48
N GLY A 87 8.68 -2.28 -0.71
CA GLY A 87 9.19 -2.95 -1.92
C GLY A 87 8.84 -4.45 -2.02
N HIS A 88 8.52 -5.11 -0.90
CA HIS A 88 7.94 -6.46 -0.93
C HIS A 88 6.46 -6.40 -1.30
N GLN A 89 5.70 -5.48 -0.70
CA GLN A 89 4.27 -5.30 -1.00
C GLN A 89 4.06 -4.91 -2.46
N GLU A 90 4.86 -4.00 -3.00
CA GLU A 90 4.86 -3.63 -4.42
C GLU A 90 5.13 -4.84 -5.32
N SER A 91 6.12 -5.67 -4.97
CA SER A 91 6.39 -6.89 -5.73
C SER A 91 5.20 -7.86 -5.71
N SER A 92 4.49 -7.97 -4.59
CA SER A 92 3.34 -8.86 -4.44
C SER A 92 2.08 -8.31 -5.15
N LEU A 93 1.78 -7.02 -4.98
CA LEU A 93 0.66 -6.34 -5.62
C LEU A 93 0.78 -6.31 -7.14
N ARG A 94 2.00 -6.12 -7.68
CA ARG A 94 2.24 -6.23 -9.13
C ARG A 94 1.84 -7.61 -9.65
N CYS A 95 2.16 -8.69 -8.95
CA CYS A 95 1.78 -10.05 -9.37
C CYS A 95 0.26 -10.27 -9.40
N ALA A 96 -0.48 -9.68 -8.45
CA ALA A 96 -1.94 -9.78 -8.43
C ALA A 96 -2.60 -8.99 -9.58
N LEU A 97 -2.05 -7.81 -9.89
CA LEU A 97 -2.47 -7.00 -11.02
C LEU A 97 -2.16 -7.69 -12.37
N GLU A 98 -1.02 -8.36 -12.48
CA GLU A 98 -0.68 -9.18 -13.66
C GLU A 98 -1.64 -10.37 -13.83
N GLU A 99 -2.00 -11.08 -12.76
CA GLU A 99 -2.95 -12.21 -12.87
C GLU A 99 -4.36 -11.73 -13.26
N ALA A 100 -4.82 -10.61 -12.69
CA ALA A 100 -6.09 -9.99 -13.09
C ALA A 100 -6.08 -9.58 -14.58
N LEU A 101 -4.97 -9.01 -15.06
CA LEU A 101 -4.79 -8.64 -16.45
C LEU A 101 -4.72 -9.87 -17.38
N PHE A 102 -4.09 -10.96 -16.95
CA PHE A 102 -4.02 -12.22 -17.70
C PHE A 102 -5.39 -12.90 -17.85
N LEU A 103 -6.23 -12.81 -16.82
CA LEU A 103 -7.57 -13.40 -16.77
C LEU A 103 -8.69 -12.48 -17.32
N ASP A 104 -8.36 -11.25 -17.75
CA ASP A 104 -9.31 -10.17 -18.10
C ASP A 104 -10.40 -9.94 -17.03
N ARG A 105 -9.96 -9.83 -15.78
CA ARG A 105 -10.83 -9.63 -14.60
C ARG A 105 -10.57 -8.28 -13.94
N ILE A 106 -11.62 -7.71 -13.35
CA ILE A 106 -11.47 -6.58 -12.44
C ILE A 106 -10.79 -7.10 -11.16
N PHE A 107 -9.66 -6.51 -10.79
CA PHE A 107 -8.99 -6.83 -9.55
C PHE A 107 -9.68 -6.17 -8.36
N VAL A 108 -10.12 -6.98 -7.39
CA VAL A 108 -10.61 -6.54 -6.09
C VAL A 108 -9.39 -6.35 -5.18
N MET A 109 -8.85 -5.14 -5.20
CA MET A 109 -7.62 -4.76 -4.50
C MET A 109 -7.89 -4.51 -3.01
N PRO A 110 -7.00 -4.92 -2.09
CA PRO A 110 -7.09 -4.53 -0.69
C PRO A 110 -7.17 -3.02 -0.50
N SER A 111 -8.17 -2.54 0.23
CA SER A 111 -8.35 -1.14 0.62
C SER A 111 -7.28 -0.67 1.61
N ARG A 112 -6.54 -1.59 2.24
CA ARG A 112 -5.41 -1.32 3.12
C ARG A 112 -4.21 -2.20 2.80
N MET A 113 -3.01 -1.65 2.97
CA MET A 113 -1.74 -2.37 2.81
C MET A 113 -1.03 -2.55 4.16
N CYS A 114 -0.70 -3.80 4.49
CA CYS A 114 0.10 -4.16 5.67
C CYS A 114 1.54 -3.70 5.46
N LEU A 115 2.04 -2.74 6.25
CA LEU A 115 3.41 -2.22 6.15
C LEU A 115 4.14 -2.32 7.48
N SER A 116 5.39 -2.78 7.47
CA SER A 116 6.19 -2.97 8.68
C SER A 116 6.39 -1.66 9.45
N SER A 117 6.01 -1.64 10.73
CA SER A 117 6.16 -0.48 11.62
C SER A 117 7.62 -0.07 11.88
N VAL A 118 8.59 -0.96 11.64
CA VAL A 118 10.04 -0.74 11.83
C VAL A 118 10.55 0.46 11.02
N HIS A 119 9.93 0.74 9.87
CA HIS A 119 10.27 1.89 9.05
C HIS A 119 9.63 3.20 9.53
N ASN A 120 8.61 3.15 10.38
CA ASN A 120 7.90 4.31 10.94
C ASN A 120 8.35 4.68 12.37
N THR A 121 9.11 3.81 13.07
CA THR A 121 9.41 3.99 14.51
C THR A 121 10.30 5.18 14.85
N LYS A 122 10.96 5.81 13.86
CA LYS A 122 11.89 6.93 14.03
C LYS A 122 11.74 7.89 12.85
N GLY A 123 10.92 8.93 13.00
CA GLY A 123 10.71 9.96 12.00
C GLY A 123 11.98 10.80 11.78
N ILE A 124 12.15 11.33 10.57
CA ILE A 124 13.24 12.27 10.23
C ILE A 124 12.79 13.73 10.48
N ILE A 125 11.52 13.95 10.83
CA ILE A 125 10.86 15.27 10.94
C ILE A 125 10.85 15.79 12.40
N ASP A 126 11.35 15.02 13.37
CA ASP A 126 11.40 15.45 14.78
C ASP A 126 12.68 16.26 15.09
N SER A 127 12.64 17.57 14.80
CA SER A 127 13.60 18.56 15.36
C SER A 127 13.03 19.35 16.54
N SER A 128 11.86 18.95 17.06
CA SER A 128 11.22 19.56 18.23
C SER A 128 10.89 18.49 19.28
N ASN A 129 11.19 18.78 20.55
CA ASN A 129 10.87 17.93 21.70
C ASN A 129 9.34 17.83 21.92
N ALA A 130 8.65 17.02 21.12
CA ALA A 130 7.25 16.66 21.31
C ALA A 130 7.14 15.15 21.54
N THR A 131 6.80 14.77 22.77
CA THR A 131 6.51 13.39 23.19
C THR A 131 5.21 12.89 22.53
N SER A 132 5.28 12.53 21.25
CA SER A 132 4.17 11.92 20.53
C SER A 132 4.09 10.41 20.86
N ASN A 133 2.99 10.02 21.52
CA ASN A 133 2.71 8.61 21.80
C ASN A 133 2.61 7.83 20.47
N PRO A 134 3.27 6.65 20.34
CA PRO A 134 3.18 5.83 19.13
C PRO A 134 1.78 5.20 19.05
N ARG A 135 0.82 5.87 18.40
CA ARG A 135 -0.58 5.41 18.33
C ARG A 135 -0.70 4.20 17.39
N TRP A 136 -1.00 3.02 17.95
CA TRP A 136 -0.84 1.69 17.31
C TRP A 136 -1.80 1.33 16.13
N GLU A 137 -2.15 2.28 15.26
CA GLU A 137 -2.69 1.99 13.92
C GLU A 137 -1.55 1.78 12.87
N THR A 138 -0.30 1.81 13.34
CA THR A 138 0.97 2.05 12.61
C THR A 138 1.34 1.09 11.47
N SER A 139 0.61 0.00 11.28
CA SER A 139 0.99 -1.08 10.34
C SER A 139 0.02 -1.28 9.17
N TYR A 140 -1.06 -0.51 9.05
CA TYR A 140 -1.98 -0.58 7.90
C TYR A 140 -2.24 0.80 7.31
N CYS A 141 -1.68 1.08 6.14
CA CYS A 141 -1.99 2.30 5.38
C CYS A 141 -3.21 2.07 4.48
N ALA A 142 -4.06 3.08 4.29
CA ALA A 142 -5.08 3.03 3.24
C ALA A 142 -4.40 2.97 1.86
N MET A 143 -4.89 2.13 0.96
CA MET A 143 -4.28 1.95 -0.36
C MET A 143 -4.26 3.27 -1.15
N GLU A 144 -5.32 4.06 -1.04
CA GLU A 144 -5.48 5.39 -1.66
C GLU A 144 -4.54 6.46 -1.09
N SER A 145 -4.02 6.28 0.13
CA SER A 145 -3.02 7.23 0.68
C SER A 145 -1.60 6.93 0.18
N LEU A 146 -1.38 5.76 -0.42
CA LEU A 146 -0.12 5.34 -1.06
C LEU A 146 -0.19 5.48 -2.59
N TYR A 147 -1.25 4.96 -3.22
CA TYR A 147 -1.37 4.79 -4.68
C TYR A 147 -2.58 5.50 -5.28
N ASP A 148 -2.45 5.89 -6.54
CA ASP A 148 -3.49 6.53 -7.35
C ASP A 148 -4.29 5.44 -8.08
N ILE A 149 -5.43 5.05 -7.49
CA ILE A 149 -6.23 3.90 -7.96
C ILE A 149 -6.83 4.16 -9.35
N ASP A 150 -7.33 5.38 -9.62
CA ASP A 150 -7.80 5.77 -10.95
C ASP A 150 -6.67 5.66 -11.99
N LEU A 151 -5.42 6.00 -11.64
CA LEU A 151 -4.27 5.87 -12.52
C LEU A 151 -3.85 4.41 -12.77
N ILE A 152 -3.91 3.54 -11.76
CA ILE A 152 -3.72 2.09 -11.92
C ILE A 152 -4.81 1.51 -12.84
N SER A 153 -6.07 1.91 -12.63
CA SER A 153 -7.26 1.47 -13.39
C SER A 153 -7.22 1.81 -14.87
N LYS A 154 -6.30 2.68 -15.33
CA LYS A 154 -6.04 2.89 -16.77
C LYS A 154 -5.32 1.71 -17.44
N THR A 155 -4.66 0.85 -16.67
CA THR A 155 -3.88 -0.30 -17.19
C THR A 155 -4.50 -1.63 -16.76
N VAL A 156 -4.84 -1.75 -15.47
CA VAL A 156 -5.49 -2.95 -14.92
C VAL A 156 -6.74 -2.50 -14.17
N PRO A 157 -7.96 -2.90 -14.57
CA PRO A 157 -9.18 -2.46 -13.90
C PRO A 157 -9.19 -2.86 -12.43
N VAL A 158 -9.32 -1.89 -11.52
CA VAL A 158 -9.30 -2.11 -10.07
C VAL A 158 -10.54 -1.53 -9.40
N VAL A 159 -11.08 -2.28 -8.44
CA VAL A 159 -11.95 -1.77 -7.37
C VAL A 159 -11.34 -2.11 -6.02
N LEU A 160 -11.59 -1.29 -4.99
CA LEU A 160 -11.11 -1.59 -3.63
C LEU A 160 -12.09 -2.52 -2.90
N ASP A 161 -11.58 -3.38 -2.01
CA ASP A 161 -12.35 -4.35 -1.19
C ASP A 161 -13.23 -3.73 -0.07
N ASN A 162 -13.75 -2.53 -0.30
CA ASN A 162 -14.62 -1.81 0.62
C ASN A 162 -16.09 -2.30 0.54
N PRO A 163 -16.94 -2.00 1.55
CA PRO A 163 -18.32 -2.47 1.59
C PRO A 163 -19.18 -2.09 0.38
N ARG A 164 -18.93 -0.93 -0.25
CA ARG A 164 -19.67 -0.45 -1.43
C ARG A 164 -19.36 -1.30 -2.67
N SER A 165 -18.08 -1.60 -2.90
CA SER A 165 -17.66 -2.50 -3.98
C SER A 165 -18.21 -3.91 -3.76
N TRP A 166 -18.11 -4.43 -2.53
CA TRP A 166 -18.63 -5.75 -2.18
C TRP A 166 -20.13 -5.87 -2.36
N TYR A 167 -20.91 -4.87 -1.92
CA TYR A 167 -22.34 -4.81 -2.19
C TYR A 167 -22.65 -4.86 -3.70
N GLY A 168 -21.87 -4.13 -4.51
CA GLY A 168 -21.99 -4.17 -5.97
C GLY A 168 -21.67 -5.54 -6.60
N ILE A 169 -20.73 -6.29 -6.05
CA ILE A 169 -20.37 -7.65 -6.52
C ILE A 169 -21.44 -8.66 -6.07
N VAL A 170 -21.79 -8.68 -4.78
CA VAL A 170 -22.76 -9.61 -4.19
C VAL A 170 -24.15 -9.43 -4.82
N SER A 171 -24.60 -8.18 -5.04
CA SER A 171 -25.89 -7.89 -5.68
C SER A 171 -25.95 -8.20 -7.19
N ARG A 172 -24.81 -8.49 -7.83
CA ARG A 172 -24.76 -9.10 -9.16
C ARG A 172 -24.83 -10.62 -9.06
N SER A 173 -24.07 -11.21 -8.15
CA SER A 173 -24.05 -12.66 -7.92
C SER A 173 -25.43 -13.23 -7.61
N THR A 174 -26.19 -12.57 -6.72
CA THR A 174 -27.56 -13.00 -6.38
C THR A 174 -28.58 -12.84 -7.52
N LYS A 175 -28.24 -12.12 -8.60
CA LYS A 175 -29.09 -12.01 -9.81
C LYS A 175 -28.77 -13.05 -10.88
N LEU A 176 -27.59 -13.68 -10.80
CA LEU A 176 -27.07 -14.62 -11.80
C LEU A 176 -27.21 -16.08 -11.34
N GLY A 177 -27.14 -16.36 -10.04
CA GLY A 177 -27.48 -17.66 -9.44
C GLY A 177 -26.41 -18.26 -8.53
N GLU A 178 -26.69 -19.46 -8.00
CA GLU A 178 -25.68 -20.24 -7.28
C GLU A 178 -24.66 -20.83 -8.26
N GLY A 179 -23.37 -20.64 -7.97
CA GLY A 179 -22.25 -21.03 -8.85
C GLY A 179 -21.30 -19.87 -9.20
N ASP A 180 -21.70 -18.63 -8.93
CA ASP A 180 -20.98 -17.42 -9.34
C ASP A 180 -19.66 -17.13 -8.61
N VAL A 181 -19.40 -17.80 -7.48
CA VAL A 181 -18.19 -17.58 -6.67
C VAL A 181 -17.34 -18.85 -6.62
N ALA A 182 -16.21 -18.84 -7.33
CA ALA A 182 -15.21 -19.90 -7.27
C ALA A 182 -14.19 -19.62 -6.16
N HIS A 183 -14.18 -20.44 -5.12
CA HIS A 183 -13.10 -20.47 -4.13
C HIS A 183 -11.94 -21.32 -4.65
N VAL A 184 -10.76 -20.71 -4.79
CA VAL A 184 -9.63 -21.32 -5.52
C VAL A 184 -8.37 -21.34 -4.66
N GLN A 185 -7.82 -22.54 -4.48
CA GLN A 185 -6.55 -22.80 -3.79
C GLN A 185 -5.79 -23.91 -4.54
N GLY A 186 -4.49 -23.73 -4.80
CA GLY A 186 -3.68 -24.76 -5.44
C GLY A 186 -3.97 -25.01 -6.93
N VAL A 187 -4.57 -24.05 -7.63
CA VAL A 187 -4.95 -24.14 -9.05
C VAL A 187 -4.06 -23.22 -9.88
N SER A 188 -3.55 -23.75 -11.01
CA SER A 188 -2.66 -23.03 -11.92
C SER A 188 -3.35 -21.84 -12.61
N ARG A 189 -2.56 -20.92 -13.18
CA ARG A 189 -3.12 -19.79 -13.94
C ARG A 189 -3.81 -20.20 -15.24
N ASP A 190 -3.32 -21.25 -15.89
CA ASP A 190 -3.87 -21.71 -17.16
C ASP A 190 -5.18 -22.47 -16.91
N GLU A 191 -5.24 -23.28 -15.85
CA GLU A 191 -6.49 -23.88 -15.39
C GLU A 191 -7.53 -22.83 -14.99
N LEU A 192 -7.13 -21.76 -14.26
CA LEU A 192 -8.03 -20.62 -14.00
C LEU A 192 -8.57 -19.94 -15.26
N LYS A 193 -7.83 -19.98 -16.37
CA LYS A 193 -8.17 -19.31 -17.62
C LYS A 193 -9.01 -20.17 -18.56
N PHE A 194 -8.77 -21.48 -18.57
CA PHE A 194 -9.32 -22.40 -19.56
C PHE A 194 -10.33 -23.41 -19.00
N ASN A 195 -10.40 -23.64 -17.69
CA ASN A 195 -11.42 -24.49 -17.08
C ASN A 195 -12.73 -23.69 -16.88
N PRO A 196 -13.87 -24.07 -17.49
CA PRO A 196 -15.16 -23.39 -17.35
C PRO A 196 -15.58 -23.11 -15.90
N LEU A 197 -15.26 -24.03 -14.98
CA LEU A 197 -15.53 -23.89 -13.54
C LEU A 197 -14.96 -22.60 -12.94
N TYR A 198 -13.84 -22.11 -13.49
CA TYR A 198 -13.14 -20.92 -13.02
C TYR A 198 -13.23 -19.75 -14.00
N SER A 199 -13.18 -20.02 -15.31
CA SER A 199 -13.26 -18.96 -16.32
C SER A 199 -14.64 -18.30 -16.34
N ASP A 200 -15.71 -19.03 -16.01
CA ASP A 200 -17.08 -18.50 -16.03
C ASP A 200 -17.60 -17.94 -14.71
N ALA A 201 -17.02 -18.31 -13.56
CA ALA A 201 -17.37 -17.73 -12.27
C ALA A 201 -17.26 -16.19 -12.28
N LEU A 202 -18.34 -15.50 -11.86
CA LEU A 202 -18.37 -14.04 -11.68
C LEU A 202 -17.22 -13.56 -10.78
N LEU A 203 -16.95 -14.25 -9.68
CA LEU A 203 -15.89 -13.93 -8.73
C LEU A 203 -14.98 -15.14 -8.51
N VAL A 204 -13.71 -15.00 -8.88
CA VAL A 204 -12.66 -15.92 -8.42
C VAL A 204 -12.11 -15.38 -7.10
N ASN A 205 -12.45 -16.04 -6.01
CA ASN A 205 -11.87 -15.81 -4.69
C ASN A 205 -10.64 -16.71 -4.54
N ARG A 206 -9.47 -16.17 -4.88
CA ARG A 206 -8.21 -16.90 -4.94
C ARG A 206 -7.44 -16.69 -3.65
N THR A 207 -7.36 -17.74 -2.84
CA THR A 207 -6.25 -17.85 -1.90
C THR A 207 -5.01 -18.05 -2.74
N ALA A 208 -4.11 -17.07 -2.71
CA ALA A 208 -2.85 -17.21 -3.40
C ALA A 208 -2.09 -18.44 -2.84
N SER A 209 -1.27 -19.08 -3.66
CA SER A 209 -0.64 -20.37 -3.33
C SER A 209 0.65 -20.57 -4.11
N PRO A 210 1.43 -21.65 -3.88
CA PRO A 210 2.59 -21.97 -4.71
C PRO A 210 2.27 -22.20 -6.21
N LEU A 211 0.99 -22.37 -6.56
CA LEU A 211 0.51 -22.51 -7.94
C LEU A 211 -0.17 -21.24 -8.47
N ALA A 212 -0.18 -20.15 -7.69
CA ALA A 212 -0.65 -18.85 -8.13
C ALA A 212 0.41 -18.10 -8.96
N TRP A 213 -0.04 -17.18 -9.81
CA TRP A 213 0.81 -16.31 -10.65
C TRP A 213 1.98 -15.66 -9.89
N PHE A 214 1.78 -15.42 -8.58
CA PHE A 214 2.80 -14.99 -7.62
C PHE A 214 4.15 -15.72 -7.73
N MET A 215 4.17 -17.02 -8.04
CA MET A 215 5.43 -17.77 -8.19
C MET A 215 6.13 -17.49 -9.51
N GLU A 216 5.40 -17.46 -10.64
CA GLU A 216 5.97 -17.09 -11.95
C GLU A 216 6.42 -15.63 -11.96
N CYS A 217 5.60 -14.70 -11.47
CA CYS A 217 5.93 -13.29 -11.34
C CYS A 217 7.11 -13.01 -10.39
N LYS A 218 7.41 -13.94 -9.46
CA LYS A 218 8.60 -13.88 -8.58
C LYS A 218 9.79 -14.67 -9.11
N ASP A 219 9.62 -15.55 -10.09
CA ASP A 219 10.73 -16.22 -10.77
C ASP A 219 11.46 -15.24 -11.68
N ARG A 220 12.55 -14.69 -11.13
CA ARG A 220 13.40 -13.72 -11.83
C ARG A 220 14.21 -14.35 -12.97
N THR A 221 14.25 -15.68 -13.08
CA THR A 221 15.02 -16.41 -14.09
C THR A 221 14.23 -16.58 -15.40
N LYS A 222 12.90 -16.67 -15.34
CA LYS A 222 12.01 -16.71 -16.51
C LYS A 222 11.12 -15.47 -16.58
N ARG A 223 11.67 -14.36 -17.06
CA ARG A 223 10.94 -13.08 -17.24
C ARG A 223 9.82 -13.12 -18.30
N THR A 224 9.62 -14.24 -19.00
CA THR A 224 8.66 -14.39 -20.11
C THR A 224 7.19 -14.26 -19.69
N SER A 225 6.87 -14.35 -18.40
CA SER A 225 5.54 -14.14 -17.84
C SER A 225 5.30 -12.72 -17.28
N VAL A 226 6.30 -11.83 -17.31
CA VAL A 226 6.14 -10.47 -16.76
C VAL A 226 5.29 -9.61 -17.70
N MET A 227 4.10 -9.20 -17.24
CA MET A 227 3.18 -8.34 -18.00
C MET A 227 3.24 -6.87 -17.60
N LEU A 228 3.61 -6.55 -16.34
CA LEU A 228 3.76 -5.18 -15.86
C LEU A 228 5.23 -4.88 -15.53
N PRO A 229 5.80 -3.74 -15.97
CA PRO A 229 7.18 -3.42 -15.65
C PRO A 229 7.37 -3.25 -14.14
N TYR A 230 8.56 -3.57 -13.61
CA TYR A 230 8.87 -3.36 -12.18
C TYR A 230 8.74 -1.89 -11.73
N THR A 231 8.76 -0.94 -12.67
CA THR A 231 8.54 0.49 -12.46
C THR A 231 7.05 0.89 -12.35
N PHE A 232 6.10 0.00 -12.66
CA PHE A 232 4.66 0.31 -12.70
C PHE A 232 4.16 0.96 -11.40
N LEU A 233 4.10 0.21 -10.29
CA LEU A 233 3.67 0.75 -8.99
C LEU A 233 4.54 1.95 -8.51
N PRO A 234 5.88 1.94 -8.67
CA PRO A 234 6.71 3.13 -8.45
C PRO A 234 6.28 4.41 -9.19
N THR A 235 5.57 4.31 -10.33
CA THR A 235 5.02 5.46 -11.07
C THR A 235 3.56 5.80 -10.74
N MET A 236 2.85 4.92 -10.01
CA MET A 236 1.47 5.14 -9.57
C MET A 236 1.26 5.68 -8.13
N PRO A 237 2.19 6.40 -7.44
CA PRO A 237 1.87 7.01 -6.15
C PRO A 237 0.65 7.94 -6.18
N ALA A 238 -0.03 8.04 -5.04
CA ALA A 238 -1.20 8.87 -4.84
C ALA A 238 -0.97 10.32 -5.31
N ARG A 239 -2.01 10.95 -5.87
CA ARG A 239 -1.94 12.30 -6.48
C ARG A 239 -1.27 13.34 -5.58
N LYS A 240 -1.53 13.33 -4.26
CA LYS A 240 -0.88 14.23 -3.29
C LYS A 240 0.66 14.12 -3.32
N LEU A 241 1.18 12.89 -3.33
CA LEU A 241 2.61 12.58 -3.35
C LEU A 241 3.25 13.03 -4.68
N ARG A 242 2.58 12.76 -5.81
CA ARG A 242 3.03 13.20 -7.15
C ARG A 242 3.07 14.72 -7.30
N VAL A 243 2.10 15.44 -6.72
CA VAL A 243 2.06 16.92 -6.72
C VAL A 243 3.19 17.50 -5.88
N ALA A 244 3.45 16.97 -4.68
CA ALA A 244 4.58 17.42 -3.85
C ALA A 244 5.94 17.14 -4.51
N ALA A 245 6.14 15.93 -5.05
CA ALA A 245 7.35 15.59 -5.79
C ALA A 245 7.56 16.55 -6.98
N ARG A 246 6.50 16.92 -7.73
CA ARG A 246 6.60 17.92 -8.80
C ARG A 246 7.05 19.29 -8.27
N LYS A 247 6.40 19.82 -7.23
CA LYS A 247 6.78 21.12 -6.63
C LYS A 247 8.24 21.14 -6.17
N ILE A 248 8.71 20.06 -5.53
CA ILE A 248 10.09 19.95 -5.06
C ILE A 248 11.07 19.94 -6.25
N LYS A 249 10.75 19.23 -7.34
CA LYS A 249 11.56 19.23 -8.56
C LYS A 249 11.60 20.61 -9.24
N GLU A 250 10.50 21.35 -9.24
CA GLU A 250 10.45 22.73 -9.74
C GLU A 250 11.39 23.67 -8.94
N ILE A 251 11.47 23.50 -7.61
CA ILE A 251 12.39 24.26 -6.75
C ILE A 251 13.85 23.81 -6.93
N LEU A 252 14.11 22.52 -7.13
CA LEU A 252 15.45 21.98 -7.36
C LEU A 252 16.04 22.39 -8.73
N GLY A 253 15.19 22.67 -9.73
CA GLY A 253 15.61 23.02 -11.09
C GLY A 253 16.27 21.83 -11.81
N GLU A 254 17.45 22.06 -12.39
CA GLU A 254 18.33 20.98 -12.84
C GLU A 254 19.17 20.44 -11.66
N TYR A 255 18.95 19.18 -11.30
CA TYR A 255 19.66 18.50 -10.22
C TYR A 255 20.04 17.07 -10.59
N ASP A 256 20.98 16.52 -9.83
CA ASP A 256 21.35 15.12 -9.80
C ASP A 256 20.97 14.52 -8.44
N ALA A 257 20.89 13.19 -8.33
CA ALA A 257 20.48 12.53 -7.10
C ALA A 257 21.36 11.33 -6.75
N ILE A 258 21.56 11.11 -5.45
CA ILE A 258 22.08 9.86 -4.90
C ILE A 258 21.10 9.24 -3.91
N HIS A 259 21.01 7.92 -3.92
CA HIS A 259 20.36 7.12 -2.88
C HIS A 259 21.42 6.39 -2.07
N VAL A 260 21.45 6.60 -0.75
CA VAL A 260 22.44 5.99 0.16
C VAL A 260 21.74 5.15 1.22
N ARG A 261 21.84 3.82 1.09
CA ARG A 261 21.27 2.86 2.05
C ARG A 261 22.38 2.25 2.89
N ARG A 262 22.52 2.74 4.12
CA ARG A 262 23.50 2.28 5.12
C ARG A 262 22.82 1.52 6.25
N GLY A 263 21.86 2.13 6.95
CA GLY A 263 21.39 1.72 8.28
C GLY A 263 21.08 0.22 8.48
N ASP A 264 20.23 -0.39 7.64
CA ASP A 264 19.84 -1.80 7.79
C ASP A 264 20.78 -2.82 7.09
N LEU A 265 21.73 -2.32 6.31
CA LEU A 265 22.68 -3.10 5.52
C LEU A 265 24.08 -3.17 6.14
N LEU A 266 24.47 -2.16 6.91
CA LEU A 266 25.68 -2.16 7.75
C LEU A 266 25.48 -3.07 8.96
N LYS A 267 25.42 -4.37 8.68
CA LYS A 267 25.31 -5.44 9.67
C LYS A 267 26.65 -6.15 9.75
N ASN A 268 27.40 -5.81 10.80
CA ASN A 268 28.65 -6.45 11.12
C ASN A 268 28.46 -7.47 12.27
N ARG A 269 29.25 -8.53 12.27
CA ARG A 269 29.37 -9.48 13.40
C ARG A 269 30.83 -9.87 13.58
N LYS A 270 31.21 -10.29 14.79
CA LYS A 270 32.50 -10.96 15.00
C LYS A 270 32.38 -12.45 14.72
N ASP A 271 33.40 -13.06 14.11
CA ASP A 271 33.53 -14.51 14.02
C ASP A 271 34.17 -15.10 15.29
N ARG A 272 34.41 -16.43 15.29
CA ARG A 272 35.00 -17.15 16.43
C ARG A 272 36.43 -16.71 16.80
N PHE A 273 37.09 -15.94 15.94
CA PHE A 273 38.43 -15.38 16.16
C PHE A 273 38.38 -13.89 16.50
N GLY A 274 37.18 -13.32 16.71
CA GLY A 274 36.97 -11.91 17.00
C GLY A 274 37.06 -10.99 15.77
N VAL A 275 37.29 -11.54 14.57
CA VAL A 275 37.42 -10.76 13.33
C VAL A 275 36.05 -10.26 12.89
N GLU A 276 35.95 -8.98 12.56
CA GLU A 276 34.72 -8.38 12.05
C GLU A 276 34.39 -8.90 10.65
N ARG A 277 33.11 -9.18 10.42
CA ARG A 277 32.55 -9.67 9.16
C ARG A 277 31.31 -8.88 8.77
N SER A 278 31.16 -8.58 7.47
CA SER A 278 29.98 -7.95 6.87
C SER A 278 29.33 -8.86 5.82
N LEU A 279 28.04 -8.63 5.54
CA LEU A 279 27.32 -9.20 4.38
C LEU A 279 27.52 -8.39 3.08
N HIS A 280 28.11 -7.20 3.20
CA HIS A 280 28.43 -6.26 2.13
C HIS A 280 29.78 -5.63 2.47
N PRO A 281 30.91 -6.25 2.07
CA PRO A 281 32.24 -5.90 2.57
C PRO A 281 32.71 -4.49 2.19
N HIS A 282 32.26 -3.93 1.05
CA HIS A 282 32.68 -2.61 0.59
C HIS A 282 31.71 -1.48 0.98
N LEU A 283 30.49 -1.82 1.40
CA LEU A 283 29.39 -0.87 1.57
C LEU A 283 29.70 0.32 2.49
N ASP A 284 30.34 0.12 3.65
CA ASP A 284 30.65 1.25 4.55
C ASP A 284 31.62 2.23 3.89
N ARG A 285 32.74 1.72 3.36
CA ARG A 285 33.76 2.49 2.64
C ARG A 285 33.15 3.26 1.48
N ASP A 286 32.49 2.55 0.56
CA ASP A 286 32.00 3.12 -0.69
C ASP A 286 30.90 4.19 -0.50
N THR A 287 30.20 4.14 0.65
CA THR A 287 29.16 5.10 1.01
C THR A 287 29.60 6.18 2.01
N ARG A 288 30.90 6.28 2.32
CA ARG A 288 31.46 7.44 3.04
C ARG A 288 31.64 8.65 2.12
N PRO A 289 31.53 9.90 2.61
CA PRO A 289 31.51 11.10 1.79
C PRO A 289 32.72 11.25 0.85
N GLU A 290 33.92 10.91 1.31
CA GLU A 290 35.17 11.00 0.55
C GLU A 290 35.25 9.97 -0.59
N PHE A 291 34.60 8.81 -0.46
CA PHE A 291 34.48 7.81 -1.52
C PHE A 291 33.33 8.14 -2.47
N ILE A 292 32.15 8.51 -1.95
CA ILE A 292 31.02 9.03 -2.74
C ILE A 292 31.50 10.17 -3.65
N LYS A 293 32.18 11.18 -3.09
CA LYS A 293 32.69 12.35 -3.80
C LYS A 293 33.59 11.99 -4.98
N ARG A 294 34.48 10.99 -4.81
CA ARG A 294 35.36 10.47 -5.86
C ARG A 294 34.62 9.62 -6.89
N ARG A 295 33.66 8.81 -6.46
CA ARG A 295 32.86 7.90 -7.31
C ARG A 295 31.94 8.69 -8.24
N ILE A 296 31.13 9.60 -7.70
CA ILE A 296 30.13 10.35 -8.48
C ILE A 296 30.74 11.48 -9.33
N ALA A 297 31.95 11.94 -9.01
CA ALA A 297 32.68 12.93 -9.80
C ALA A 297 32.91 12.53 -11.28
N LYS A 298 32.78 11.23 -11.61
CA LYS A 298 32.84 10.69 -12.97
C LYS A 298 31.59 11.01 -13.81
N TRP A 299 30.48 11.34 -13.17
CA TRP A 299 29.16 11.51 -13.80
C TRP A 299 28.53 12.87 -13.49
N ILE A 300 28.80 13.42 -12.31
CA ILE A 300 28.21 14.66 -11.80
C ILE A 300 29.30 15.75 -11.71
N PRO A 301 29.24 16.80 -12.57
CA PRO A 301 30.12 17.96 -12.50
C PRO A 301 30.09 18.71 -11.16
N LYS A 302 31.18 19.40 -10.83
CA LYS A 302 31.26 20.29 -9.66
C LYS A 302 30.24 21.43 -9.78
N GLY A 303 29.68 21.87 -8.65
CA GLY A 303 28.76 23.02 -8.54
C GLY A 303 27.29 22.69 -8.77
N ARG A 304 26.96 21.47 -9.21
CA ARG A 304 25.58 21.02 -9.42
C ARG A 304 24.83 20.76 -8.11
N THR A 305 23.51 20.84 -8.17
CA THR A 305 22.60 20.47 -7.08
C THR A 305 22.54 18.95 -6.95
N LEU A 306 22.79 18.44 -5.75
CA LEU A 306 22.79 17.01 -5.43
C LEU A 306 21.72 16.72 -4.36
N PHE A 307 20.63 16.10 -4.77
CA PHE A 307 19.60 15.60 -3.87
C PHE A 307 20.05 14.27 -3.23
N ILE A 308 19.98 14.17 -1.91
CA ILE A 308 20.43 12.99 -1.15
C ILE A 308 19.25 12.38 -0.41
N ALA A 309 18.79 11.21 -0.87
CA ALA A 309 17.89 10.35 -0.10
C ALA A 309 18.72 9.30 0.65
N SER A 310 18.55 9.20 1.97
CA SER A 310 19.38 8.33 2.79
C SER A 310 18.67 7.84 4.05
N ASN A 311 19.07 6.65 4.53
CA ASN A 311 18.71 6.15 5.87
C ASN A 311 19.89 6.19 6.87
N GLU A 312 20.96 6.91 6.54
CA GLU A 312 22.01 7.29 7.50
C GLU A 312 21.43 8.23 8.56
N ARG A 313 21.86 8.05 9.81
CA ARG A 313 21.30 8.74 10.99
C ARG A 313 22.24 9.77 11.59
N THR A 314 23.55 9.67 11.32
CA THR A 314 24.52 10.65 11.82
C THR A 314 24.23 12.03 11.23
N PRO A 315 23.88 13.05 12.05
CA PRO A 315 23.63 14.40 11.56
C PRO A 315 24.84 14.95 10.82
N GLY A 316 24.62 15.61 9.69
CA GLY A 316 25.70 16.20 8.90
C GLY A 316 26.65 15.18 8.24
N PHE A 317 26.36 13.87 8.25
CA PHE A 317 27.24 12.85 7.65
C PHE A 317 27.68 13.18 6.21
N PHE A 318 26.77 13.68 5.37
CA PHE A 318 27.06 14.06 3.98
C PHE A 318 27.61 15.48 3.80
N SER A 319 27.77 16.26 4.88
CA SER A 319 28.31 17.63 4.81
C SER A 319 29.67 17.75 4.09
N PRO A 320 30.60 16.76 4.11
CA PRO A 320 31.85 16.86 3.35
C PRO A 320 31.68 16.78 1.82
N LEU A 321 30.45 16.60 1.30
CA LEU A 321 30.15 16.73 -0.13
C LEU A 321 29.92 18.19 -0.57
N SER A 322 29.72 19.12 0.39
CA SER A 322 29.38 20.52 0.13
C SER A 322 30.52 21.35 -0.50
N ASP A 323 31.78 20.87 -0.39
CA ASP A 323 32.94 21.45 -1.07
C ASP A 323 32.88 21.35 -2.61
N ARG A 324 32.00 20.46 -3.12
CA ARG A 324 31.86 20.16 -4.54
C ARG A 324 30.44 20.27 -5.07
N TYR A 325 29.41 20.09 -4.24
CA TYR A 325 28.00 20.05 -4.69
C TYR A 325 27.08 20.88 -3.78
N LYS A 326 26.02 21.45 -4.35
CA LYS A 326 24.95 22.12 -3.57
C LYS A 326 24.02 21.04 -3.03
N LEU A 327 24.10 20.74 -1.73
CA LEU A 327 23.39 19.60 -1.15
C LEU A 327 21.91 19.95 -0.90
N ALA A 328 21.01 19.03 -1.25
CA ALA A 328 19.58 19.13 -0.98
C ALA A 328 19.05 17.83 -0.36
N TYR A 329 18.11 17.97 0.58
CA TYR A 329 17.52 16.88 1.34
C TYR A 329 16.00 17.09 1.45
N SER A 330 15.25 16.03 1.73
CA SER A 330 13.80 16.11 1.97
C SER A 330 13.42 17.13 3.05
N SER A 331 14.24 17.27 4.10
CA SER A 331 14.05 18.25 5.18
C SER A 331 14.12 19.71 4.72
N ASN A 332 14.72 20.03 3.56
CA ASN A 332 14.68 21.39 3.00
C ASN A 332 13.30 21.76 2.42
N PHE A 333 12.36 20.80 2.35
CA PHE A 333 11.04 20.97 1.75
C PHE A 333 9.90 20.63 2.73
N SER A 334 10.15 20.78 4.04
CA SER A 334 9.19 20.48 5.11
C SER A 334 7.80 21.09 4.88
N SER A 335 7.72 22.37 4.50
CA SER A 335 6.47 23.07 4.19
C SER A 335 5.63 22.48 3.05
N ILE A 336 6.22 21.62 2.21
CA ILE A 336 5.54 20.87 1.13
C ILE A 336 5.17 19.45 1.60
N LEU A 337 5.97 18.86 2.48
CA LEU A 337 5.88 17.46 2.90
C LEU A 337 5.00 17.27 4.14
N GLU A 338 5.22 18.04 5.21
CA GLU A 338 4.49 17.95 6.49
C GLU A 338 2.95 17.96 6.31
N PRO A 339 2.34 18.78 5.43
CA PRO A 339 0.88 18.78 5.27
C PRO A 339 0.30 17.52 4.59
N ILE A 340 1.13 16.62 4.06
CA ILE A 340 0.68 15.47 3.25
C ILE A 340 1.29 14.12 3.62
N ILE A 341 2.41 14.10 4.37
CA ILE A 341 3.14 12.89 4.75
C ILE A 341 2.63 12.41 6.12
N GLU A 342 1.91 11.29 6.11
CA GLU A 342 1.37 10.63 7.31
C GLU A 342 2.36 9.60 7.90
N ASN A 343 3.35 9.15 7.11
CA ASN A 343 4.30 8.11 7.49
C ASN A 343 5.55 8.07 6.59
N ASN A 344 6.60 7.37 7.03
CA ASN A 344 7.88 7.31 6.33
C ASN A 344 7.81 6.57 4.98
N TYR A 345 6.78 5.75 4.71
CA TYR A 345 6.60 5.15 3.40
C TYR A 345 6.12 6.16 2.36
N GLN A 346 5.20 7.06 2.72
CA GLN A 346 4.80 8.17 1.85
C GLN A 346 5.99 9.10 1.56
N LEU A 347 6.85 9.38 2.56
CA LEU A 347 8.08 10.15 2.37
C LEU A 347 9.00 9.45 1.35
N PHE A 348 9.28 8.17 1.56
CA PHE A 348 10.09 7.37 0.63
C PHE A 348 9.51 7.29 -0.79
N MET A 349 8.18 7.29 -0.95
CA MET A 349 7.53 7.36 -2.27
C MET A 349 7.73 8.73 -2.94
N VAL A 350 7.68 9.84 -2.18
CA VAL A 350 8.01 11.18 -2.71
C VAL A 350 9.49 11.30 -3.07
N GLU A 351 10.39 10.83 -2.20
CA GLU A 351 11.84 10.77 -2.49
C GLU A 351 12.13 9.97 -3.76
N ARG A 352 11.45 8.84 -3.96
CA ARG A 352 11.58 8.02 -5.17
C ARG A 352 11.19 8.81 -6.43
N LEU A 353 10.09 9.58 -6.39
CA LEU A 353 9.63 10.43 -7.50
C LEU A 353 10.54 11.65 -7.76
N ILE A 354 11.24 12.14 -6.73
CA ILE A 354 12.28 13.16 -6.85
C ILE A 354 13.51 12.55 -7.52
N MET A 355 14.03 11.42 -7.01
CA MET A 355 15.19 10.74 -7.60
C MET A 355 14.97 10.32 -9.07
N GLN A 356 13.77 9.87 -9.42
CA GLN A 356 13.38 9.55 -10.80
C GLN A 356 13.35 10.76 -11.76
N GLY A 357 13.30 11.99 -11.23
CA GLY A 357 13.36 13.21 -12.06
C GLY A 357 14.76 13.81 -12.19
N ALA A 358 15.77 13.22 -11.56
CA ALA A 358 17.13 13.72 -11.60
C ALA A 358 17.79 13.48 -12.97
N LYS A 359 18.70 14.37 -13.37
CA LYS A 359 19.48 14.22 -14.61
C LYS A 359 20.41 13.00 -14.55
N THR A 360 21.13 12.86 -13.44
CA THR A 360 21.91 11.68 -13.09
C THR A 360 21.37 11.11 -11.79
N PHE A 361 21.07 9.81 -11.75
CA PHE A 361 20.68 9.12 -10.52
C PHE A 361 21.65 7.98 -10.20
N VAL A 362 22.30 8.05 -9.03
CA VAL A 362 23.26 7.04 -8.55
C VAL A 362 22.67 6.29 -7.35
N LYS A 363 22.53 4.97 -7.47
CA LYS A 363 22.00 4.11 -6.41
C LYS A 363 23.11 3.67 -5.44
N THR A 364 22.73 3.12 -4.29
CA THR A 364 23.70 2.50 -3.36
C THR A 364 24.43 1.32 -4.01
N MET A 365 23.65 0.45 -4.65
CA MET A 365 24.08 -0.80 -5.32
C MET A 365 23.24 -0.95 -6.59
N LYS A 366 23.74 -1.65 -7.60
CA LYS A 366 23.02 -1.89 -8.85
C LYS A 366 21.78 -2.78 -8.65
N GLU A 367 20.72 -2.50 -9.42
CA GLU A 367 19.54 -3.33 -9.59
C GLU A 367 19.40 -3.85 -11.03
N LEU A 368 19.84 -3.03 -11.99
CA LEU A 368 19.98 -3.28 -13.42
C LEU A 368 21.41 -2.96 -13.86
N ASP A 369 21.87 -3.56 -14.95
CA ASP A 369 23.26 -3.43 -15.41
C ASP A 369 23.63 -1.98 -15.79
N SER A 370 22.64 -1.24 -16.31
CA SER A 370 22.69 0.18 -16.66
C SER A 370 22.67 1.14 -15.46
N ASP A 371 22.48 0.66 -14.23
CA ASP A 371 22.46 1.53 -13.05
C ASP A 371 23.86 2.08 -12.73
N LEU A 372 23.92 3.37 -12.43
CA LEU A 372 25.06 3.96 -11.72
C LEU A 372 24.98 3.59 -10.24
N ALA A 373 26.09 3.13 -9.66
CA ALA A 373 26.14 2.69 -8.27
C ALA A 373 27.36 3.22 -7.51
N LEU A 374 27.14 3.51 -6.23
CA LEU A 374 28.17 3.90 -5.27
C LEU A 374 29.08 2.72 -4.90
N CYS A 375 28.46 1.60 -4.52
CA CYS A 375 29.12 0.36 -4.15
C CYS A 375 28.92 -0.71 -5.23
N ASP A 376 29.96 -1.53 -5.43
CA ASP A 376 29.96 -2.64 -6.39
C ASP A 376 29.47 -3.97 -5.76
N ASP A 377 29.18 -4.00 -4.46
CA ASP A 377 28.58 -5.15 -3.78
C ASP A 377 27.19 -5.52 -4.36
N PRO A 378 26.83 -6.81 -4.46
CA PRO A 378 25.53 -7.23 -4.96
C PRO A 378 24.41 -6.84 -3.99
N LYS A 379 23.33 -6.21 -4.51
CA LYS A 379 22.18 -5.79 -3.70
C LYS A 379 21.53 -6.91 -2.86
N LYS A 380 21.60 -8.16 -3.34
CA LYS A 380 21.28 -9.34 -2.54
C LYS A 380 22.60 -9.96 -2.07
N ASN A 381 22.87 -9.94 -0.76
CA ASN A 381 23.97 -10.72 -0.19
C ASN A 381 23.80 -12.22 -0.43
N THR A 382 24.93 -12.89 -0.64
CA THR A 382 25.11 -14.33 -0.84
C THR A 382 24.90 -15.16 0.44
N LYS A 383 24.67 -14.49 1.59
CA LYS A 383 24.76 -15.04 2.96
C LYS A 383 26.17 -15.43 3.41
N VAL A 384 27.18 -15.22 2.57
CA VAL A 384 28.59 -15.29 2.96
C VAL A 384 28.93 -14.04 3.79
N TRP A 385 29.79 -14.22 4.78
CA TRP A 385 30.21 -13.19 5.72
C TRP A 385 31.70 -12.92 5.53
N GLU A 386 32.02 -11.77 4.97
CA GLU A 386 33.35 -11.43 4.43
C GLU A 386 34.04 -10.36 5.28
N VAL A 387 35.36 -10.22 5.17
CA VAL A 387 36.09 -9.16 5.90
C VAL A 387 35.70 -7.80 5.31
N PRO A 388 35.29 -6.79 6.11
CA PRO A 388 35.02 -5.45 5.61
C PRO A 388 36.28 -4.82 5.02
N VAL A 389 36.12 -4.11 3.89
CA VAL A 389 37.21 -3.41 3.20
C VAL A 389 37.12 -1.92 3.50
N TYR A 390 38.05 -1.42 4.32
CA TYR A 390 38.08 -0.02 4.75
C TYR A 390 39.04 0.87 3.95
N THR A 391 40.02 0.28 3.27
CA THR A 391 41.03 0.98 2.44
C THR A 391 40.67 0.98 0.96
N ARG A 392 41.40 1.77 0.16
CA ARG A 392 41.24 1.84 -1.31
C ARG A 392 41.36 0.46 -1.96
#